data_AF-A0A2V8MA49-F1
#
_entry.id   AF-A0A2V8MA49-F1
#
_cell.length_a   1.000
_cell.length_b   1.000
_cell.length_c   1.000
_cell.angle_alpha   90.00
_cell.angle_beta   90.00
_cell.angle_gamma   90.00
#
_symmetry.space_group_name_H-M   'P 1'
#
loop_
_entity.id
_entity.type
_entity.pdbx_description
1 polymer ?
#
loop_
_entity_poly.entity_id
_entity_poly.type
_entity_poly.pdbx_seq_one_letter_code
_entity_poly.pdbx_strand_id
1 'polypeptide(L)'
;MSRPGTEREMEAVRAMVHCRLSSLAGVKTESISAAVHLDEDAMSAFVDGLLSENETRSIISHLTSCGSCRGFTARLIRLESTFTAEDESKMAEETPSRLRRFLEGITSQVIPSGSEDAVFAYHNPDENVEKPAETTPDKPKDKA
;
A
#
# COMPACT_ATOMS: atom_id res chain seq x y z
N MET A 1 -21.11 -22.98 -11.45
CA MET A 1 -22.58 -23.13 -11.39
C MET A 1 -23.04 -22.81 -9.97
N SER A 2 -23.37 -21.56 -9.68
CA SER A 2 -23.86 -21.15 -8.35
C SER A 2 -25.25 -21.73 -8.11
N ARG A 3 -25.49 -22.32 -6.93
CA ARG A 3 -26.77 -22.96 -6.61
C ARG A 3 -27.83 -21.86 -6.41
N PRO A 4 -29.00 -21.91 -7.08
CA PRO A 4 -30.00 -20.84 -7.02
C PRO A 4 -30.61 -20.59 -5.62
N GLY A 5 -30.36 -21.48 -4.64
CA GLY A 5 -30.76 -21.27 -3.24
C GLY A 5 -29.87 -20.30 -2.47
N THR A 6 -28.55 -20.28 -2.75
CA THR A 6 -27.59 -19.52 -1.93
C THR A 6 -27.74 -18.01 -2.13
N GLU A 7 -28.16 -17.56 -3.31
CA GLU A 7 -28.36 -16.13 -3.60
C GLU A 7 -29.55 -15.55 -2.83
N ARG A 8 -30.66 -16.29 -2.76
CA ARG A 8 -31.84 -15.89 -1.99
C ARG A 8 -31.59 -15.89 -0.49
N GLU A 9 -30.83 -16.87 0.00
CA GLU A 9 -30.39 -16.94 1.39
C GLU A 9 -29.48 -15.77 1.74
N MET A 10 -28.50 -15.46 0.89
CA MET A 10 -27.61 -14.31 1.09
C MET A 10 -28.39 -12.98 1.08
N GLU A 11 -29.37 -12.83 0.19
CA GLU A 11 -30.23 -11.65 0.17
C GLU A 11 -31.06 -11.52 1.46
N ALA A 12 -31.60 -12.62 1.98
CA ALA A 12 -32.32 -12.63 3.25
C ALA A 12 -31.40 -12.24 4.43
N VAL A 13 -30.15 -12.73 4.44
CA VAL A 13 -29.15 -12.34 5.44
C VAL A 13 -28.83 -10.85 5.35
N ARG A 14 -28.59 -10.33 4.13
CA ARG A 14 -28.35 -8.89 3.92
C ARG A 14 -29.53 -8.05 4.42
N ALA A 15 -30.76 -8.44 4.11
CA ALA A 15 -31.96 -7.75 4.57
C ALA A 15 -32.08 -7.76 6.10
N MET A 16 -31.83 -8.90 6.76
CA MET A 16 -31.86 -8.99 8.23
C MET A 16 -30.80 -8.10 8.87
N VAL A 17 -29.57 -8.13 8.38
CA VAL A 17 -28.48 -7.28 8.87
C VAL A 17 -28.83 -5.80 8.68
N HIS A 18 -29.34 -5.43 7.50
CA HIS A 18 -29.77 -4.07 7.21
C HIS A 18 -30.86 -3.62 8.18
N CYS A 19 -31.94 -4.39 8.35
CA CYS A 19 -33.02 -4.07 9.29
C CYS A 19 -32.50 -3.92 10.74
N ARG A 20 -31.58 -4.77 11.18
CA ARG A 20 -30.99 -4.69 12.52
C ARG A 20 -30.18 -3.40 12.69
N LEU A 21 -29.32 -3.07 11.72
CA LEU A 21 -28.51 -1.85 11.75
C LEU A 21 -29.40 -0.59 11.66
N SER A 22 -30.45 -0.61 10.84
CA SER A 22 -31.42 0.49 10.75
C SER A 22 -32.22 0.66 12.04
N SER A 23 -32.59 -0.44 12.70
CA SER A 23 -33.30 -0.39 13.99
C SER A 23 -32.40 0.17 15.09
N LEU A 24 -31.12 -0.22 15.12
CA LEU A 24 -30.13 0.32 16.06
C LEU A 24 -29.80 1.80 15.78
N ALA A 25 -29.86 2.24 14.52
CA ALA A 25 -29.71 3.65 14.17
C ALA A 25 -30.93 4.51 14.57
N GLY A 26 -32.14 3.91 14.59
CA GLY A 26 -33.38 4.59 14.98
C GLY A 26 -33.65 4.64 16.48
N VAL A 27 -33.07 3.71 17.25
CA VAL A 27 -32.97 3.86 18.71
C VAL A 27 -32.00 5.00 18.95
N LYS A 28 -32.54 6.18 19.24
CA LYS A 28 -31.80 7.37 19.64
C LYS A 28 -30.79 6.94 20.70
N THR A 29 -29.54 6.80 20.28
CA THR A 29 -28.40 6.59 21.14
C THR A 29 -28.41 7.76 22.11
N GLU A 30 -28.86 7.50 23.33
CA GLU A 30 -28.55 8.36 24.46
C GLU A 30 -27.03 8.45 24.51
N SER A 31 -26.53 9.53 23.91
CA SER A 31 -25.16 10.01 23.92
C SER A 31 -24.13 8.95 24.30
N ILE A 32 -23.78 8.10 23.33
CA ILE A 32 -22.39 7.64 23.27
C ILE A 32 -21.61 8.93 22.95
N SER A 33 -21.22 9.63 24.03
CA SER A 33 -20.57 10.93 24.05
C SER A 33 -19.50 10.98 22.97
N ALA A 34 -19.80 11.54 21.79
CA ALA A 34 -18.87 11.73 20.67
C ALA A 34 -17.69 10.76 20.74
N ALA A 35 -17.99 9.46 20.86
CA ALA A 35 -16.98 8.51 21.31
C ALA A 35 -15.98 8.48 20.17
N VAL A 36 -14.75 8.91 20.52
CA VAL A 36 -13.61 9.04 19.63
C VAL A 36 -13.71 7.95 18.58
N HIS A 37 -13.94 8.36 17.33
CA HIS A 37 -13.97 7.43 16.22
C HIS A 37 -12.70 6.57 16.26
N LEU A 38 -12.81 5.33 15.77
CA LEU A 38 -11.61 4.52 15.60
C LEU A 38 -10.56 5.33 14.85
N ASP A 39 -9.31 5.20 15.25
CA ASP A 39 -8.20 5.80 14.53
C ASP A 39 -8.07 5.14 13.14
N GLU A 40 -7.44 5.87 12.21
CA GLU A 40 -7.28 5.40 10.84
C GLU A 40 -6.39 4.15 10.77
N ASP A 41 -5.41 4.06 11.69
CA ASP A 41 -4.48 2.94 11.78
C ASP A 41 -5.17 1.65 12.21
N ALA A 42 -6.02 1.65 13.26
CA ALA A 42 -6.75 0.45 13.66
C ALA A 42 -7.85 0.10 12.66
N MET A 43 -8.45 1.07 11.97
CA MET A 43 -9.39 0.78 10.88
C MET A 43 -8.70 0.10 9.70
N SER A 44 -7.49 0.54 9.35
CA SER A 44 -6.70 -0.08 8.28
C SER A 44 -6.25 -1.48 8.70
N ALA A 45 -5.67 -1.62 9.89
CA ALA A 45 -5.28 -2.92 10.43
C ALA A 45 -6.45 -3.90 10.57
N PHE A 46 -7.67 -3.40 10.85
CA PHE A 46 -8.88 -4.22 10.86
C PHE A 46 -9.25 -4.73 9.46
N VAL A 47 -9.19 -3.87 8.45
CA VAL A 47 -9.46 -4.24 7.05
C VAL A 47 -8.42 -5.25 6.56
N ASP A 48 -7.16 -5.02 6.87
CA ASP A 48 -6.03 -5.87 6.50
C ASP A 48 -5.95 -7.19 7.31
N GLY A 49 -6.81 -7.35 8.34
CA GLY A 49 -6.84 -8.55 9.19
C GLY A 49 -5.62 -8.72 10.10
N LEU A 50 -4.92 -7.63 10.43
CA LEU A 50 -3.68 -7.62 11.22
C LEU A 50 -3.90 -7.55 12.73
N LEU A 51 -5.15 -7.49 13.17
CA LEU A 51 -5.52 -7.34 14.58
C LEU A 51 -5.69 -8.68 15.29
N SER A 52 -5.39 -8.71 16.59
CA SER A 52 -5.71 -9.84 17.44
C SER A 52 -7.24 -10.03 17.58
N GLU A 53 -7.66 -11.21 18.03
CA GLU A 53 -9.08 -11.52 18.23
C GLU A 53 -9.75 -10.55 19.22
N ASN A 54 -9.02 -10.13 20.25
CA ASN A 54 -9.53 -9.20 21.27
C ASN A 54 -9.76 -7.79 20.70
N GLU A 55 -8.81 -7.29 19.92
CA GLU A 55 -8.91 -5.98 19.24
C GLU A 55 -10.04 -5.99 18.20
N THR A 56 -10.12 -7.07 17.42
CA THR A 56 -11.17 -7.30 16.44
C THR A 56 -12.55 -7.25 17.10
N ARG A 57 -12.74 -7.89 18.26
CA ARG A 57 -14.01 -7.88 19.00
C ARG A 57 -14.41 -6.46 19.44
N SER A 58 -13.45 -5.68 19.92
CA SER A 58 -13.67 -4.29 20.32
C SER A 58 -14.12 -3.43 19.14
N ILE A 59 -13.45 -3.56 18.00
CA ILE A 59 -13.78 -2.84 16.77
C ILE A 59 -15.16 -3.24 16.24
N ILE A 60 -15.48 -4.54 16.20
CA ILE A 60 -16.81 -5.01 15.77
C ILE A 60 -17.91 -4.39 16.64
N SER A 61 -17.71 -4.36 17.96
CA SER A 61 -18.65 -3.71 18.89
C SER A 61 -18.88 -2.24 18.53
N HIS A 62 -17.81 -1.48 18.26
CA HIS A 62 -17.91 -0.09 17.80
C HIS A 62 -18.64 0.01 16.45
N LEU A 63 -18.30 -0.82 15.47
CA LEU A 63 -18.93 -0.81 14.14
C LEU A 63 -20.44 -1.10 14.21
N THR A 64 -20.90 -1.95 15.12
CA THR A 64 -22.35 -2.22 15.25
C THR A 64 -23.15 -1.01 15.74
N SER A 65 -22.51 -0.06 16.43
CA SER A 65 -23.15 1.13 17.03
C SER A 65 -22.80 2.44 16.31
N CYS A 66 -21.70 2.49 15.56
CA CYS A 66 -21.20 3.68 14.87
C CYS A 66 -21.34 3.58 13.35
N GLY A 67 -22.34 4.27 12.79
CA GLY A 67 -22.58 4.31 11.35
C GLY A 67 -21.47 4.98 10.54
N SER A 68 -20.78 5.97 11.12
CA SER A 68 -19.66 6.69 10.47
C SER A 68 -18.47 5.75 10.23
N CYS A 69 -18.02 5.04 11.27
CA CYS A 69 -16.91 4.09 11.16
C CYS A 69 -17.26 2.90 10.24
N ARG A 70 -18.52 2.44 10.25
CA ARG A 70 -19.02 1.48 9.25
C ARG A 70 -18.93 1.98 7.81
N GLY A 71 -19.31 3.24 7.58
CA GLY A 71 -19.21 3.85 6.25
C GLY A 71 -17.75 4.05 5.81
N PHE A 72 -16.86 4.34 6.74
CA PHE A 72 -15.42 4.45 6.47
C PHE A 72 -14.78 3.11 6.12
N THR A 73 -14.98 2.07 6.94
CA THR A 73 -14.47 0.72 6.64
C THR A 73 -15.01 0.18 5.31
N ALA A 74 -16.28 0.41 4.99
CA ALA A 74 -16.84 0.05 3.69
C ALA A 74 -16.18 0.77 2.51
N ARG A 75 -15.68 2.01 2.70
CA ARG A 75 -14.91 2.72 1.66
C ARG A 75 -13.51 2.13 1.50
N LEU A 76 -12.83 1.82 2.60
CA LEU A 76 -11.51 1.16 2.56
C LEU A 76 -11.55 -0.17 1.81
N ILE A 77 -12.50 -1.05 2.15
CA ILE A 77 -12.67 -2.35 1.49
C ILE A 77 -12.92 -2.20 -0.03
N ARG A 78 -13.70 -1.19 -0.43
CA ARG A 78 -13.95 -0.91 -1.86
C ARG A 78 -12.68 -0.45 -2.58
N LEU A 79 -11.84 0.36 -1.93
CA LEU A 79 -10.56 0.78 -2.50
C LEU A 79 -9.60 -0.40 -2.64
N GLU A 80 -9.47 -1.24 -1.61
CA GLU A 80 -8.69 -2.49 -1.68
C GLU A 80 -9.14 -3.40 -2.84
N SER A 81 -10.46 -3.54 -3.02
CA SER A 81 -11.04 -4.31 -4.13
C SER A 81 -10.67 -3.75 -5.50
N THR A 82 -10.47 -2.44 -5.63
CA THR A 82 -10.04 -1.84 -6.91
C THR A 82 -8.58 -2.17 -7.24
N PHE A 83 -7.69 -2.20 -6.23
CA PHE A 83 -6.28 -2.54 -6.46
C PHE A 83 -6.07 -4.02 -6.78
N THR A 84 -6.82 -4.91 -6.11
CA THR A 84 -6.75 -6.36 -6.36
C THR A 84 -7.29 -6.74 -7.74
N ALA A 85 -8.36 -6.07 -8.22
CA ALA A 85 -8.89 -6.30 -9.56
C ALA A 85 -7.91 -5.91 -10.70
N GLU A 86 -7.05 -4.92 -10.48
CA GLU A 86 -6.04 -4.51 -11.46
C GLU A 86 -4.87 -5.49 -11.56
N ASP A 87 -4.55 -6.20 -10.47
CA ASP A 87 -3.50 -7.23 -10.45
C ASP A 87 -3.94 -8.54 -11.12
N GLU A 88 -5.19 -8.96 -10.93
CA GLU A 88 -5.73 -10.14 -11.62
C GLU A 88 -5.81 -9.94 -13.15
N SER A 89 -6.05 -8.70 -13.61
CA SER A 89 -6.11 -8.39 -15.05
C SER A 89 -4.74 -8.35 -15.73
N LYS A 90 -3.62 -8.25 -14.99
CA LYS A 90 -2.26 -8.26 -15.57
C LYS A 90 -1.71 -9.68 -15.78
N MET A 91 -2.37 -10.70 -15.24
CA MET A 91 -1.94 -12.11 -15.33
C MET A 91 -2.52 -12.83 -16.56
N ALA A 92 -3.34 -12.18 -17.38
CA ALA A 92 -3.83 -12.72 -18.64
C ALA A 92 -3.06 -12.13 -19.82
N GLU A 93 -2.40 -13.01 -20.60
CA GLU A 93 -1.57 -12.75 -21.78
C GLU A 93 -0.10 -12.35 -21.52
N GLU A 94 0.72 -13.35 -21.18
CA GLU A 94 2.15 -13.35 -21.51
C GLU A 94 2.36 -13.53 -23.02
N THR A 95 1.80 -12.67 -23.87
CA THR A 95 2.37 -12.48 -25.21
C THR A 95 3.44 -11.40 -25.12
N PRO A 96 4.66 -11.63 -25.63
CA PRO A 96 5.75 -10.66 -25.51
C PRO A 96 5.29 -9.33 -26.09
N SER A 97 5.20 -8.33 -25.21
CA SER A 97 4.70 -7.01 -25.55
C SER A 97 5.54 -6.42 -26.70
N ARG A 98 4.91 -5.57 -27.52
CA ARG A 98 5.57 -4.97 -28.70
C ARG A 98 6.88 -4.26 -28.35
N LEU A 99 6.96 -3.71 -27.14
CA LEU A 99 8.16 -3.10 -26.57
C LEU A 99 9.26 -4.14 -26.32
N ARG A 100 8.94 -5.32 -25.81
CA ARG A 100 9.89 -6.42 -25.60
C ARG A 100 10.48 -6.91 -26.92
N ARG A 101 9.64 -7.08 -27.96
CA ARG A 101 10.10 -7.41 -29.33
C ARG A 101 11.00 -6.33 -29.93
N PHE A 102 10.70 -5.06 -29.66
CA PHE A 102 11.50 -3.95 -30.16
C PHE A 102 12.87 -3.88 -29.47
N LEU A 103 12.91 -4.10 -28.15
CA LEU A 103 14.15 -4.16 -27.38
C LEU A 103 15.01 -5.38 -27.77
N GLU A 104 14.41 -6.55 -28.00
CA GLU A 104 15.11 -7.73 -28.54
C GLU A 104 15.73 -7.43 -29.92
N GLY A 105 15.00 -6.75 -30.80
CA GLY A 105 15.49 -6.32 -32.11
C GLY A 105 16.73 -5.41 -32.01
N ILE A 106 16.75 -4.49 -31.05
CA ILE A 106 17.91 -3.60 -30.82
C ILE A 106 19.09 -4.37 -30.23
N THR A 107 18.86 -5.26 -29.26
CA THR A 107 19.93 -6.07 -28.67
C THR A 107 20.58 -7.02 -29.69
N SER A 108 19.81 -7.51 -30.67
CA SER A 108 20.33 -8.37 -31.74
C SER A 108 21.28 -7.66 -32.70
N GLN A 109 21.18 -6.33 -32.80
CA GLN A 109 21.97 -5.52 -33.73
C GLN A 109 23.23 -4.91 -33.09
N VAL A 110 23.34 -4.95 -31.76
CA VAL A 110 24.38 -4.23 -31.00
C VAL A 110 25.26 -5.18 -30.14
N ILE A 111 24.99 -6.50 -30.12
CA ILE A 111 25.83 -7.46 -29.39
C ILE A 111 26.56 -8.37 -30.40
N PRO A 112 27.86 -8.15 -30.69
CA PRO A 112 28.71 -9.23 -31.18
C PRO A 112 28.69 -10.33 -30.13
N SER A 113 28.31 -11.55 -30.54
CA SER A 113 28.33 -12.75 -29.71
C SER A 113 29.62 -12.84 -28.88
N GLY A 114 29.52 -12.50 -27.60
CA GLY A 114 30.55 -12.65 -26.59
C GLY A 114 29.87 -13.10 -25.32
N SER A 115 30.09 -14.36 -24.97
CA SER A 115 29.64 -15.01 -23.75
C SER A 115 30.20 -14.34 -22.49
N GLU A 116 29.52 -14.63 -21.38
CA GLU A 116 29.84 -14.44 -19.96
C GLU A 116 29.95 -13.02 -19.34
N ASP A 117 28.92 -12.70 -18.54
CA ASP A 117 29.01 -12.04 -17.23
C ASP A 117 29.98 -10.85 -17.09
N ALA A 118 29.74 -9.78 -17.85
CA ALA A 118 30.46 -8.52 -17.65
C ALA A 118 29.76 -7.65 -16.59
N VAL A 119 30.07 -7.92 -15.31
CA VAL A 119 29.82 -7.01 -14.19
C VAL A 119 30.81 -5.84 -14.30
N PHE A 120 30.37 -4.69 -14.82
CA PHE A 120 31.17 -3.47 -14.83
C PHE A 120 31.16 -2.82 -13.45
N ALA A 121 32.19 -3.10 -12.64
CA ALA A 121 32.43 -2.42 -11.37
C ALA A 121 32.88 -0.97 -11.61
N TYR A 122 32.19 -0.01 -11.00
CA TYR A 122 32.59 1.39 -10.98
C TYR A 122 33.86 1.55 -10.14
N HIS A 123 34.97 1.98 -10.75
CA HIS A 123 36.21 2.29 -10.04
C HIS A 123 36.15 3.74 -9.54
N ASN A 124 36.06 3.90 -8.22
CA ASN A 124 36.19 5.20 -7.55
C ASN A 124 37.70 5.53 -7.45
N PRO A 125 38.21 6.61 -8.07
CA PRO A 125 39.62 6.96 -7.92
C PRO A 125 39.87 7.39 -6.47
N ASP A 126 40.79 6.70 -5.80
CA ASP A 126 41.14 6.94 -4.40
C ASP A 126 41.52 8.40 -4.13
N GLU A 127 40.87 8.98 -3.11
CA GLU A 127 41.32 10.20 -2.45
C GLU A 127 42.68 9.96 -1.79
N ASN A 128 43.76 10.23 -2.52
CA ASN A 128 45.09 10.33 -1.92
C ASN A 128 45.90 11.40 -2.65
N VAL A 129 45.47 12.65 -2.51
CA VAL A 129 46.36 13.80 -2.68
C VAL A 129 46.97 14.09 -1.33
N GLU A 130 48.23 13.67 -1.21
CA GLU A 130 49.12 13.90 -0.09
C GLU A 130 49.06 15.35 0.41
N LYS A 131 48.89 15.50 1.71
CA LYS A 131 48.98 16.74 2.48
C LYS A 131 50.43 17.26 2.48
N PRO A 132 50.74 18.45 1.94
CA PRO A 132 52.02 19.09 2.17
C PRO A 132 52.00 19.89 3.48
N ALA A 133 53.12 19.75 4.19
CA ALA A 133 53.54 20.31 5.47
C ALA A 133 53.05 21.72 5.86
N GLU A 134 52.81 21.87 7.17
CA GLU A 134 52.76 23.15 7.88
C GLU A 134 54.04 23.97 7.66
N THR A 135 53.88 25.24 7.28
CA THR A 135 54.71 26.35 7.76
C THR A 135 53.84 27.59 7.99
N THR A 136 53.58 27.91 9.25
CA THR A 136 53.29 29.29 9.70
C THR A 136 54.60 29.90 10.24
N PRO A 137 54.73 31.21 10.51
CA PRO A 137 53.99 32.42 10.09
C PRO A 137 54.95 33.55 9.60
N ASP A 138 54.46 34.60 8.92
CA ASP A 138 54.87 35.98 9.25
C ASP A 138 53.90 37.02 8.65
N LYS A 139 53.69 38.10 9.40
CA LYS A 139 52.64 39.11 9.24
C LYS A 139 53.33 40.44 8.89
N PRO A 140 52.98 41.15 7.80
CA PRO A 140 53.43 42.52 7.63
C PRO A 140 52.44 43.48 8.29
N LYS A 141 52.88 44.14 9.37
CA LYS A 141 52.60 45.57 9.62
C LYS A 141 53.61 46.35 8.74
N ASP A 142 53.40 47.50 8.12
CA ASP A 142 52.57 48.67 8.41
C ASP A 142 52.69 49.67 7.22
N LYS A 143 51.73 50.61 7.11
CA LYS A 143 51.81 51.97 6.51
C LYS A 143 51.82 52.20 4.99
N ALA A 144 50.77 52.87 4.50
CA ALA A 144 50.82 54.14 3.77
C ALA A 144 49.56 54.96 4.09
#